data_AF-A0A1Y1WBQ7-F1
#
_entry.id   AF-A0A1Y1WBQ7-F1
#
_cell.length_a   1.000
_cell.length_b   1.000
_cell.length_c   1.000
_cell.angle_alpha   90.00
_cell.angle_beta   90.00
_cell.angle_gamma   90.00
#
_symmetry.space_group_name_H-M   'P 1'
#
loop_
_entity.id
_entity.type
_entity.pdbx_description
1 polymer ?
#
loop_
_entity_poly.entity_id
_entity_poly.type
_entity_poly.pdbx_seq_one_letter_code
_entity_poly.pdbx_strand_id
1 'polypeptide(L)'
;MRLAAVVLNRPCSAKRGNYGQQQQQGSGLSDEEQLYKKTVQGLSQKIFRINASVANIRQLVGQLGTSRDTARLRQDIHNKMENTRELVKSTASELKSLSEFQKEPSKRKQRRLEQQKLTSDFQKTVEQYQAIQRVSAEASREYVDRARHAIEVQHDTAAQDDEVDESNPLLGEQRHVQLRVLDNEVEYNEALINERESEINEIEQGIVELNEIFRDLGTIVTEQQSLLDNIETNVQSVAVNVHAASEELTTASEYQRRSNRTKCCILMFAVIFLIVILLIALS
;
A
#
# COMPACT_ATOMS: atom_id res chain seq x y z
N MET A 1 42.87 -32.51 -79.73
CA MET A 1 42.28 -33.07 -78.49
C MET A 1 42.38 -32.02 -77.39
N ARG A 2 41.39 -31.14 -77.32
CA ARG A 2 41.26 -30.03 -76.37
C ARG A 2 39.77 -29.70 -76.31
N LEU A 3 39.17 -29.77 -75.13
CA LEU A 3 37.85 -29.25 -74.73
C LEU A 3 37.48 -30.02 -73.45
N ALA A 4 36.95 -29.48 -72.36
CA ALA A 4 36.90 -28.15 -71.79
C ALA A 4 36.34 -28.39 -70.38
N ALA A 5 36.85 -27.68 -69.38
CA ALA A 5 36.27 -27.64 -68.06
C ALA A 5 34.89 -26.95 -68.13
N VAL A 6 33.85 -27.52 -67.47
CA VAL A 6 32.70 -26.74 -67.01
C VAL A 6 32.32 -27.21 -65.61
N VAL A 7 32.95 -26.55 -64.65
CA VAL A 7 32.42 -26.32 -63.31
C VAL A 7 31.16 -25.49 -63.48
N LEU A 8 29.97 -26.05 -63.23
CA LEU A 8 28.77 -25.23 -63.02
C LEU A 8 28.80 -24.69 -61.59
N ASN A 9 29.60 -23.65 -61.47
CA ASN A 9 29.55 -22.62 -60.46
C ASN A 9 28.19 -21.90 -60.58
N ARG A 10 27.28 -22.08 -59.62
CA ARG A 10 26.23 -21.07 -59.40
C ARG A 10 26.68 -20.19 -58.24
N PRO A 11 27.00 -18.91 -58.49
CA PRO A 11 27.30 -17.97 -57.43
C PRO A 11 26.01 -17.70 -56.64
N CYS A 12 26.02 -18.05 -55.35
CA CYS A 12 25.14 -17.38 -54.39
C CYS A 12 25.55 -15.91 -54.37
N SER A 13 24.84 -15.11 -55.17
CA SER A 13 24.98 -13.67 -55.21
C SER A 13 24.64 -13.13 -53.83
N ALA A 14 25.68 -12.67 -53.14
CA ALA A 14 25.57 -11.86 -51.96
C ALA A 14 24.82 -10.57 -52.32
N LYS A 15 23.48 -10.58 -52.21
CA LYS A 15 22.77 -9.35 -51.89
C LYS A 15 23.22 -8.99 -50.47
N ARG A 16 24.18 -8.06 -50.38
CA ARG A 16 24.26 -7.13 -49.24
C ARG A 16 22.93 -6.39 -49.21
N GLY A 17 21.93 -7.02 -48.61
CA GLY A 17 20.84 -6.31 -48.00
C GLY A 17 21.49 -5.51 -46.89
N ASN A 18 21.57 -4.20 -47.11
CA ASN A 18 21.80 -3.19 -46.09
C ASN A 18 20.65 -3.31 -45.07
N TYR A 19 20.68 -4.35 -44.24
CA TYR A 19 20.00 -4.35 -42.98
C TYR A 19 20.79 -3.37 -42.15
N GLY A 20 20.36 -2.10 -42.26
CA GLY A 20 20.70 -1.08 -41.32
C GLY A 20 20.61 -1.69 -39.93
N GLN A 21 21.66 -1.43 -39.17
CA GLN A 21 21.68 -1.52 -37.74
C GLN A 21 20.41 -0.83 -37.22
N GLN A 22 19.30 -1.56 -37.08
CA GLN A 22 18.35 -1.25 -36.03
C GLN A 22 19.10 -1.65 -34.77
N GLN A 23 19.85 -0.67 -34.29
CA GLN A 23 20.26 -0.54 -32.92
C GLN A 23 19.16 -1.16 -32.07
N GLN A 24 19.55 -2.12 -31.24
CA GLN A 24 18.89 -2.36 -29.97
C GLN A 24 18.85 -1.01 -29.25
N GLN A 25 17.84 -0.19 -29.54
CA GLN A 25 17.29 0.70 -28.54
C GLN A 25 16.73 -0.27 -27.51
N GLY A 26 17.54 -0.57 -26.50
CA GLY A 26 17.00 -0.88 -25.20
C GLY A 26 16.02 0.24 -24.93
N SER A 27 14.73 -0.08 -25.09
CA SER A 27 13.65 0.85 -24.82
C SER A 27 13.72 1.11 -23.33
N GLY A 28 14.47 2.15 -22.97
CA GLY A 28 14.38 2.79 -21.69
C GLY A 28 12.89 2.98 -21.45
N LEU A 29 12.43 2.38 -20.36
CA LEU A 29 11.10 2.56 -19.80
C LEU A 29 10.78 4.06 -19.93
N SER A 30 9.78 4.45 -20.73
CA SER A 30 9.50 5.87 -21.01
C SER A 30 9.41 6.64 -19.70
N ASP A 31 9.95 7.85 -19.61
CA ASP A 31 10.02 8.61 -18.35
C ASP A 31 8.65 8.70 -17.65
N GLU A 32 7.55 8.80 -18.42
CA GLU A 32 6.18 8.77 -17.91
C GLU A 32 5.78 7.44 -17.26
N GLU A 33 6.26 6.31 -17.78
CA GLU A 33 5.96 4.99 -17.24
C GLU A 33 6.84 4.69 -16.01
N GLN A 34 8.08 5.22 -15.96
CA GLN A 34 8.88 5.18 -14.74
C GLN A 34 8.22 6.00 -13.63
N LEU A 35 7.74 7.20 -13.98
CA LEU A 35 7.01 8.06 -13.06
C LEU A 35 5.74 7.39 -12.55
N TYR A 36 4.93 6.80 -13.45
CA TYR A 36 3.73 6.06 -13.07
C TYR A 36 4.05 4.91 -12.10
N LYS A 37 5.04 4.07 -12.41
CA LYS A 37 5.44 2.95 -11.53
C LYS A 37 5.93 3.45 -10.17
N LYS A 38 6.70 4.54 -10.15
CA LYS A 38 7.16 5.17 -8.91
C LYS A 38 6.00 5.70 -8.07
N THR A 39 5.00 6.33 -8.70
CA THR A 39 3.79 6.82 -8.02
C THR A 39 2.97 5.67 -7.44
N VAL A 40 2.73 4.60 -8.22
CA VAL A 40 2.03 3.38 -7.76
C VAL A 40 2.74 2.73 -6.57
N GLN A 41 4.07 2.60 -6.63
CA GLN A 41 4.87 2.08 -5.53
C GLN A 41 4.82 2.99 -4.30
N GLY A 42 4.91 4.32 -4.50
CA GLY A 42 4.79 5.30 -3.42
C GLY A 42 3.43 5.24 -2.72
N LEU A 43 2.35 5.19 -3.48
CA LEU A 43 0.98 5.03 -2.98
C LEU A 43 0.83 3.75 -2.17
N SER A 44 1.34 2.63 -2.69
CA SER A 44 1.30 1.34 -1.98
C SER A 44 2.01 1.40 -0.62
N GLN A 45 3.18 2.05 -0.58
CA GLN A 45 3.94 2.24 0.66
C GLN A 45 3.20 3.15 1.65
N LYS A 46 2.56 4.22 1.17
CA LYS A 46 1.75 5.10 2.01
C LYS A 46 0.55 4.37 2.61
N ILE A 47 -0.20 3.61 1.80
CA ILE A 47 -1.32 2.78 2.27
C ILE A 47 -0.84 1.79 3.34
N PHE A 48 0.30 1.14 3.13
CA PHE A 48 0.88 0.24 4.14
C PHE A 48 1.26 0.98 5.43
N ARG A 49 1.87 2.16 5.33
CA ARG A 49 2.20 3.00 6.49
C ARG A 49 0.95 3.44 7.25
N ILE A 50 -0.12 3.82 6.55
CA ILE A 50 -1.40 4.18 7.19
C ILE A 50 -1.94 2.96 7.95
N ASN A 51 -1.96 1.77 7.36
CA ASN A 51 -2.38 0.55 8.06
C ASN A 51 -1.53 0.26 9.31
N ALA A 52 -0.21 0.44 9.24
CA ALA A 52 0.67 0.27 10.39
C ALA A 52 0.38 1.32 11.49
N SER A 53 0.16 2.58 11.11
CA SER A 53 -0.22 3.66 12.03
C SER A 53 -1.57 3.39 12.69
N VAL A 54 -2.57 2.95 11.91
CA VAL A 54 -3.91 2.53 12.38
C VAL A 54 -3.77 1.45 13.46
N ALA A 55 -3.02 0.37 13.19
CA ALA A 55 -2.79 -0.68 14.18
C ALA A 55 -2.09 -0.17 15.45
N ASN A 56 -1.12 0.73 15.29
CA ASN A 56 -0.40 1.32 16.43
C ASN A 56 -1.31 2.22 17.27
N ILE A 57 -2.09 3.11 16.64
CA ILE A 57 -3.06 3.98 17.31
C ILE A 57 -4.07 3.13 18.08
N ARG A 58 -4.59 2.04 17.48
CA ARG A 58 -5.51 1.12 18.16
C ARG A 58 -4.92 0.57 19.46
N GLN A 59 -3.65 0.18 19.44
CA GLN A 59 -2.97 -0.34 20.63
C GLN A 59 -2.77 0.75 21.70
N LEU A 60 -2.49 1.99 21.30
CA LEU A 60 -2.32 3.10 22.22
C LEU A 60 -3.66 3.55 22.82
N VAL A 61 -4.71 3.66 22.01
CA VAL A 61 -6.07 3.98 22.46
C VAL A 61 -6.58 2.92 23.44
N GLY A 62 -6.28 1.63 23.21
CA GLY A 62 -6.63 0.57 24.16
C GLY A 62 -5.91 0.63 25.51
N GLN A 63 -4.92 1.51 25.68
CA GLN A 63 -4.26 1.76 26.96
C GLN A 63 -4.89 2.95 27.72
N LEU A 64 -5.74 3.75 27.07
CA LEU A 64 -6.48 4.83 27.73
C LEU A 64 -7.44 4.25 28.77
N GLY A 65 -7.52 4.91 29.94
CA GLY A 65 -8.31 4.42 31.06
C GLY A 65 -7.71 3.23 31.84
N THR A 66 -6.53 2.74 31.46
CA THR A 66 -5.77 1.74 32.24
C THR A 66 -4.74 2.42 33.14
N SER A 67 -4.04 1.65 33.99
CA SER A 67 -2.93 2.17 34.82
C SER A 67 -1.74 2.74 34.02
N ARG A 68 -1.72 2.56 32.69
CA ARG A 68 -0.69 3.10 31.78
C ARG A 68 -1.11 4.42 31.14
N ASP A 69 -2.29 4.92 31.46
CA ASP A 69 -2.78 6.20 30.97
C ASP A 69 -1.90 7.34 31.50
N THR A 70 -1.24 8.05 30.59
CA THR A 70 -0.30 9.13 30.91
C THR A 70 -0.48 10.27 29.91
N ALA A 71 -0.20 11.51 30.34
CA ALA A 71 -0.23 12.67 29.45
C ALA A 71 0.63 12.48 28.19
N ARG A 72 1.79 11.82 28.32
CA ARG A 72 2.68 11.50 27.19
C ARG A 72 2.04 10.53 26.19
N LEU A 73 1.39 9.47 26.67
CA LEU A 73 0.68 8.52 25.80
C LEU A 73 -0.42 9.23 25.00
N ARG A 74 -1.16 10.13 25.66
CA ARG A 74 -2.22 10.93 25.03
C ARG A 74 -1.66 11.85 23.94
N GLN A 75 -0.57 12.57 24.23
CA GLN A 75 0.11 13.38 23.22
C GLN A 75 0.62 12.54 22.04
N ASP A 76 1.17 11.35 22.31
CA ASP A 76 1.63 10.43 21.28
C ASP A 76 0.47 9.95 20.39
N ILE A 77 -0.72 9.70 20.95
CA ILE A 77 -1.94 9.36 20.22
C ILE A 77 -2.34 10.51 19.31
N HIS A 78 -2.48 11.72 19.85
CA HIS A 78 -2.85 12.91 19.09
C HIS A 78 -1.88 13.16 17.93
N ASN A 79 -0.57 13.17 18.19
CA ASN A 79 0.46 13.33 17.16
C ASN A 79 0.36 12.26 16.07
N LYS A 80 0.12 10.99 16.44
CA LYS A 80 -0.03 9.90 15.46
C LYS A 80 -1.31 10.01 14.65
N MET A 81 -2.40 10.45 15.27
CA MET A 81 -3.65 10.70 14.58
C MET A 81 -3.47 11.80 13.52
N GLU A 82 -2.88 12.93 13.89
CA GLU A 82 -2.68 14.05 12.96
C GLU A 82 -1.76 13.67 11.79
N ASN A 83 -0.63 13.02 12.09
CA ASN A 83 0.26 12.50 11.03
C ASN A 83 -0.44 11.51 10.11
N THR A 84 -1.33 10.67 10.65
CA THR A 84 -2.10 9.70 9.85
C THR A 84 -3.14 10.40 8.98
N ARG A 85 -3.80 11.43 9.49
CA ARG A 85 -4.75 12.26 8.75
C ARG A 85 -4.08 12.93 7.55
N GLU A 86 -2.92 13.56 7.75
CA GLU A 86 -2.15 14.17 6.66
C GLU A 86 -1.65 13.13 5.62
N LEU A 87 -1.26 11.93 6.07
CA LEU A 87 -0.94 10.82 5.15
C LEU A 87 -2.14 10.39 4.33
N VAL A 88 -3.33 10.29 4.92
CA VAL A 88 -4.58 9.96 4.21
C VAL A 88 -4.90 11.02 3.16
N LYS A 89 -4.82 12.32 3.51
CA LYS A 89 -5.06 13.44 2.58
C LYS A 89 -4.10 13.43 1.40
N SER A 90 -2.81 13.29 1.65
CA SER A 90 -1.80 13.22 0.59
C SER A 90 -1.99 12.00 -0.31
N THR A 91 -2.35 10.85 0.26
CA THR A 91 -2.63 9.61 -0.49
C THR A 91 -3.88 9.77 -1.37
N ALA A 92 -4.93 10.40 -0.87
CA ALA A 92 -6.14 10.67 -1.65
C ALA A 92 -5.85 11.60 -2.85
N SER A 93 -5.06 12.65 -2.65
CA SER A 93 -4.65 13.56 -3.73
C SER A 93 -3.79 12.87 -4.78
N GLU A 94 -2.80 12.07 -4.36
CA GLU A 94 -1.94 11.29 -5.28
C GLU A 94 -2.72 10.19 -6.02
N LEU A 95 -3.73 9.62 -5.41
CA LEU A 95 -4.59 8.64 -6.06
C LEU A 95 -5.50 9.29 -7.11
N LYS A 96 -5.94 10.53 -6.87
CA LYS A 96 -6.64 11.35 -7.87
C LYS A 96 -5.72 11.69 -9.04
N SER A 97 -4.49 12.14 -8.79
CA SER A 97 -3.54 12.44 -9.88
C SER A 97 -3.14 11.19 -10.66
N LEU A 98 -3.15 10.00 -10.04
CA LEU A 98 -2.96 8.73 -10.74
C LEU A 98 -4.01 8.49 -11.84
N SER A 99 -5.23 9.02 -11.69
CA SER A 99 -6.28 8.91 -12.71
C SER A 99 -5.95 9.65 -14.01
N GLU A 100 -5.11 10.70 -13.95
CA GLU A 100 -4.75 11.50 -15.11
C GLU A 100 -3.84 10.76 -16.09
N PHE A 101 -3.07 9.77 -15.60
CA PHE A 101 -2.20 8.91 -16.40
C PHE A 101 -2.97 7.87 -17.24
N GLN A 102 -4.30 7.82 -17.16
CA GLN A 102 -5.13 6.91 -17.95
C GLN A 102 -5.32 7.32 -19.43
N LYS A 103 -4.80 8.49 -19.84
CA LYS A 103 -5.01 9.05 -21.20
C LYS A 103 -4.38 8.25 -22.33
N GLU A 104 -3.32 7.48 -22.06
CA GLU A 104 -2.63 6.71 -23.11
C GLU A 104 -3.32 5.34 -23.34
N PRO A 105 -3.77 5.05 -24.58
CA PRO A 105 -4.71 3.96 -24.90
C PRO A 105 -4.11 2.54 -24.81
N SER A 106 -2.80 2.39 -25.06
CA SER A 106 -2.08 1.11 -25.11
C SER A 106 -1.97 0.41 -23.76
N LYS A 107 -1.87 1.16 -22.66
CA LYS A 107 -1.70 0.64 -21.28
C LYS A 107 -2.87 0.97 -20.35
N ARG A 108 -3.94 1.58 -20.88
CA ARG A 108 -5.12 2.03 -20.13
C ARG A 108 -5.75 0.93 -19.29
N LYS A 109 -5.89 -0.30 -19.83
CA LYS A 109 -6.53 -1.44 -19.12
C LYS A 109 -5.71 -1.87 -17.90
N GLN A 110 -4.39 -1.99 -18.03
CA GLN A 110 -3.52 -2.37 -16.92
C GLN A 110 -3.49 -1.29 -15.84
N ARG A 111 -3.30 -0.02 -16.21
CA ARG A 111 -3.25 1.09 -15.25
C ARG A 111 -4.56 1.27 -14.48
N ARG A 112 -5.70 1.07 -15.14
CA ARG A 112 -7.02 1.08 -14.52
C ARG A 112 -7.19 -0.02 -13.48
N LEU A 113 -6.75 -1.24 -13.77
CA LEU A 113 -6.79 -2.36 -12.81
C LEU A 113 -5.94 -2.08 -11.57
N GLU A 114 -4.71 -1.61 -11.76
CA GLU A 114 -3.80 -1.26 -10.67
C GLU A 114 -4.38 -0.14 -9.80
N GLN A 115 -4.92 0.92 -10.43
CA GLN A 115 -5.57 2.01 -9.71
C GLN A 115 -6.80 1.55 -8.95
N GLN A 116 -7.65 0.70 -9.54
CA GLN A 116 -8.83 0.18 -8.88
C GLN A 116 -8.45 -0.63 -7.63
N LYS A 117 -7.43 -1.48 -7.74
CA LYS A 117 -6.92 -2.24 -6.60
C LYS A 117 -6.44 -1.30 -5.49
N LEU A 118 -5.61 -0.31 -5.82
CA LEU A 118 -5.13 0.69 -4.86
C LEU A 118 -6.27 1.48 -4.21
N THR A 119 -7.29 1.84 -4.99
CA THR A 119 -8.45 2.58 -4.48
C THR A 119 -9.27 1.75 -3.50
N SER A 120 -9.54 0.47 -3.84
CA SER A 120 -10.21 -0.47 -2.94
C SER A 120 -9.42 -0.71 -1.65
N ASP A 121 -8.10 -0.92 -1.75
CA ASP A 121 -7.25 -1.16 -0.58
C ASP A 121 -7.15 0.10 0.30
N PHE A 122 -7.11 1.29 -0.30
CA PHE A 122 -7.16 2.56 0.41
C PHE A 122 -8.51 2.81 1.08
N GLN A 123 -9.64 2.52 0.42
CA GLN A 123 -10.99 2.62 1.02
C GLN A 123 -11.10 1.80 2.30
N LYS A 124 -10.67 0.52 2.26
CA LYS A 124 -10.65 -0.34 3.45
C LYS A 124 -9.78 0.22 4.57
N THR A 125 -8.65 0.82 4.20
CA THR A 125 -7.71 1.42 5.17
C THR A 125 -8.33 2.66 5.84
N VAL A 126 -9.02 3.51 5.06
CA VAL A 126 -9.74 4.68 5.57
C VAL A 126 -10.91 4.28 6.47
N GLU A 127 -11.68 3.25 6.11
CA GLU A 127 -12.74 2.70 6.96
C GLU A 127 -12.21 2.24 8.32
N GLN A 128 -11.09 1.51 8.34
CA GLN A 128 -10.45 1.07 9.58
C GLN A 128 -9.97 2.26 10.42
N TYR A 129 -9.41 3.29 9.78
CA TYR A 129 -8.96 4.48 10.47
C TYR A 129 -10.14 5.26 11.09
N GLN A 130 -11.25 5.42 10.36
CA GLN A 130 -12.49 6.02 10.87
C GLN A 130 -13.04 5.27 12.08
N ALA A 131 -13.01 3.92 12.05
CA ALA A 131 -13.47 3.12 13.18
C ALA A 131 -12.64 3.39 14.44
N ILE A 132 -11.32 3.53 14.31
CA ILE A 132 -10.43 3.82 15.44
C ILE A 132 -10.62 5.24 15.96
N GLN A 133 -10.83 6.22 15.08
CA GLN A 133 -11.15 7.59 15.49
C GLN A 133 -12.41 7.64 16.36
N ARG A 134 -13.46 6.90 16.00
CA ARG A 134 -14.68 6.79 16.83
C ARG A 134 -14.40 6.19 18.20
N VAL A 135 -13.66 5.08 18.25
CA VAL A 135 -13.28 4.43 19.52
C VAL A 135 -12.47 5.39 20.41
N SER A 136 -11.58 6.18 19.81
CA SER A 136 -10.81 7.18 20.56
C SER A 136 -11.67 8.33 21.08
N ALA A 137 -12.61 8.83 20.27
CA ALA A 137 -13.54 9.86 20.71
C ALA A 137 -14.43 9.36 21.87
N GLU A 138 -14.92 8.11 21.77
CA GLU A 138 -15.68 7.46 22.85
C GLU A 138 -14.85 7.34 24.14
N ALA A 139 -13.60 6.88 24.05
CA ALA A 139 -12.72 6.79 25.21
C ALA A 139 -12.43 8.16 25.86
N SER A 140 -12.23 9.20 25.05
CA SER A 140 -12.06 10.58 25.54
C SER A 140 -13.33 11.12 26.20
N ARG A 141 -14.51 10.84 25.65
CA ARG A 141 -15.80 11.22 26.25
C ARG A 141 -16.01 10.55 27.61
N GLU A 142 -15.77 9.24 27.70
CA GLU A 142 -15.89 8.51 28.97
C GLU A 142 -14.92 9.06 30.04
N TYR A 143 -13.75 9.53 29.63
CA TYR A 143 -12.83 10.22 30.54
C TYR A 143 -13.40 11.55 31.04
N VAL A 144 -13.92 12.39 30.13
CA VAL A 144 -14.54 13.69 30.47
C VAL A 144 -15.72 13.50 31.41
N ASP A 145 -16.61 12.55 31.13
CA ASP A 145 -17.79 12.29 31.95
C ASP A 145 -17.41 11.87 33.38
N ARG A 146 -16.40 10.99 33.51
CA ARG A 146 -15.89 10.58 34.83
C ARG A 146 -15.22 11.73 35.58
N ALA A 147 -14.45 12.57 34.87
CA ALA A 147 -13.79 13.72 35.49
C ALA A 147 -14.81 14.76 35.99
N ARG A 148 -15.87 15.03 35.20
CA ARG A 148 -16.97 15.92 35.60
C ARG A 148 -17.72 15.41 36.82
N HIS A 149 -18.09 14.13 36.83
CA HIS A 149 -18.75 13.53 37.98
C HIS A 149 -17.86 13.55 39.24
N ALA A 150 -16.53 13.43 39.10
CA ALA A 150 -15.61 13.55 40.23
C ALA A 150 -15.60 14.97 40.82
N ILE A 151 -15.61 16.00 39.96
CA ILE A 151 -15.70 17.41 40.38
C ILE A 151 -17.05 17.68 41.08
N GLU A 152 -18.17 17.20 40.52
CA GLU A 152 -19.50 17.37 41.11
C GLU A 152 -19.57 16.76 42.53
N VAL A 153 -19.07 15.54 42.71
CA VAL A 153 -19.05 14.89 44.03
C VAL A 153 -18.15 15.63 45.03
N GLN A 154 -17.01 16.15 44.59
CA GLN A 154 -16.13 16.95 45.46
C GLN A 154 -16.82 18.26 45.89
N HIS A 155 -17.55 18.92 44.99
CA HIS A 155 -18.29 20.14 45.29
C HIS A 155 -19.47 19.88 46.25
N ASP A 156 -20.23 18.80 46.06
CA ASP A 156 -21.34 18.41 46.95
C ASP A 156 -20.84 18.04 48.36
N THR A 157 -19.68 17.38 48.45
CA THR A 157 -19.06 17.03 49.74
C THR A 157 -18.57 18.29 50.46
N ALA A 158 -17.98 19.25 49.75
CA ALA A 158 -17.54 20.53 50.32
C ALA A 158 -18.72 21.40 50.79
N ALA A 159 -19.86 21.36 50.09
CA ALA A 159 -21.07 22.11 50.47
C ALA A 159 -21.78 21.54 51.71
N GLN A 160 -21.65 20.24 52.01
CA GLN A 160 -22.22 19.62 53.22
C GLN A 160 -21.41 19.87 54.49
N ASP A 161 -20.11 20.18 54.37
CA ASP A 161 -19.20 20.46 55.50
C ASP A 161 -19.30 21.91 56.02
N ASP A 162 -20.11 22.76 55.36
CA ASP A 162 -20.25 24.20 55.68
C ASP A 162 -21.21 24.49 56.87
N GLU A 163 -21.89 23.48 57.42
CA GLU A 163 -22.85 23.65 58.54
C GLU A 163 -22.24 23.52 59.97
N VAL A 164 -20.91 23.42 60.15
CA VAL A 164 -20.31 23.13 61.48
C VAL A 164 -19.31 24.19 62.00
N ASP A 165 -19.78 24.89 63.03
CA ASP A 165 -19.13 25.60 64.16
C ASP A 165 -18.02 26.63 63.86
N GLU A 166 -18.39 27.92 63.91
CA GLU A 166 -17.56 29.11 63.73
C GLU A 166 -16.66 29.46 64.95
N SER A 167 -16.57 28.57 65.96
CA SER A 167 -16.00 28.89 67.28
C SER A 167 -14.47 28.87 67.38
N ASN A 168 -13.72 28.40 66.37
CA ASN A 168 -12.28 28.14 66.52
C ASN A 168 -11.41 28.71 65.36
N PRO A 169 -10.68 29.82 65.55
CA PRO A 169 -9.94 30.50 64.49
C PRO A 169 -8.77 29.69 63.90
N LEU A 170 -8.19 28.74 64.65
CA LEU A 170 -7.13 27.86 64.15
C LEU A 170 -7.68 26.83 63.13
N LEU A 171 -8.94 26.38 63.31
CA LEU A 171 -9.60 25.50 62.34
C LEU A 171 -9.96 26.25 61.05
N GLY A 172 -10.27 27.56 61.15
CA GLY A 172 -10.59 28.39 59.99
C GLY A 172 -9.43 28.52 58.99
N GLU A 173 -8.20 28.72 59.46
CA GLU A 173 -7.04 28.82 58.57
C GLU A 173 -6.69 27.48 57.89
N GLN A 174 -6.80 26.36 58.62
CA GLN A 174 -6.61 25.03 58.05
C GLN A 174 -7.69 24.70 57.00
N ARG A 175 -8.94 25.10 57.22
CA ARG A 175 -10.05 24.96 56.26
C ARG A 175 -9.83 25.81 55.00
N HIS A 176 -9.35 27.05 55.14
CA HIS A 176 -9.01 27.90 53.99
C HIS A 176 -7.89 27.30 53.12
N VAL A 177 -6.88 26.67 53.73
CA VAL A 177 -5.84 25.96 52.98
C VAL A 177 -6.44 24.75 52.24
N GLN A 178 -7.32 23.97 52.89
CA GLN A 178 -8.00 22.82 52.27
C GLN A 178 -8.87 23.23 51.07
N LEU A 179 -9.67 24.30 51.22
CA LEU A 179 -10.49 24.87 50.13
C LEU A 179 -9.64 25.34 48.95
N ARG A 180 -8.51 26.01 49.21
CA ARG A 180 -7.60 26.44 48.14
C ARG A 180 -6.95 25.27 47.40
N VAL A 181 -6.60 24.19 48.10
CA VAL A 181 -6.07 22.98 47.46
C VAL A 181 -7.13 22.32 46.59
N LEU A 182 -8.37 22.24 47.08
CA LEU A 182 -9.52 21.72 46.32
C LEU A 182 -9.77 22.57 45.06
N ASP A 183 -9.76 23.90 45.19
CA ASP A 183 -9.96 24.83 44.08
C ASP A 183 -8.88 24.70 43.00
N ASN A 184 -7.60 24.54 43.40
CA ASN A 184 -6.50 24.25 42.48
C ASN A 184 -6.65 22.89 41.78
N GLU A 185 -7.15 21.87 42.48
CA GLU A 185 -7.40 20.54 41.90
C GLU A 185 -8.55 20.58 40.89
N VAL A 186 -9.62 21.31 41.20
CA VAL A 186 -10.75 21.54 40.29
C VAL A 186 -10.30 22.30 39.05
N GLU A 187 -9.56 23.41 39.19
CA GLU A 187 -9.04 24.18 38.05
C GLU A 187 -8.15 23.32 37.14
N TYR A 188 -7.29 22.48 37.72
CA TYR A 188 -6.48 21.53 36.96
C TYR A 188 -7.32 20.50 36.20
N ASN A 189 -8.32 19.92 36.85
CA ASN A 189 -9.21 18.94 36.23
C ASN A 189 -10.07 19.57 35.12
N GLU A 190 -10.55 20.80 35.31
CA GLU A 190 -11.28 21.56 34.28
C GLU A 190 -10.41 21.86 33.07
N ALA A 191 -9.16 22.27 33.26
CA ALA A 191 -8.22 22.49 32.16
C ALA A 191 -8.01 21.20 31.34
N LEU A 192 -7.89 20.06 32.00
CA LEU A 192 -7.74 18.76 31.36
C LEU A 192 -9.02 18.30 30.66
N ILE A 193 -10.20 18.60 31.21
CA ILE A 193 -11.49 18.37 30.55
C ILE A 193 -11.60 19.19 29.27
N ASN A 194 -11.25 20.48 29.32
CA ASN A 194 -11.29 21.37 28.16
C ASN A 194 -10.34 20.90 27.05
N GLU A 195 -9.14 20.45 27.39
CA GLU A 195 -8.20 19.84 26.44
C GLU A 195 -8.82 18.61 25.75
N ARG A 196 -9.52 17.76 26.51
CA ARG A 196 -10.18 16.56 25.98
C ARG A 196 -11.35 16.88 25.07
N GLU A 197 -12.15 17.88 25.40
CA GLU A 197 -13.24 18.34 24.54
C GLU A 197 -12.71 18.91 23.22
N SER A 198 -11.59 19.65 23.26
CA SER A 198 -10.92 20.09 22.04
C SER A 198 -10.45 18.91 21.19
N GLU A 199 -9.83 17.90 21.79
CA GLU A 199 -9.39 16.68 21.08
C GLU A 199 -10.59 15.95 20.43
N ILE A 200 -11.73 15.86 21.13
CA ILE A 200 -12.96 15.26 20.57
C ILE A 200 -13.45 16.04 19.35
N ASN A 201 -13.48 17.38 19.44
CA ASN A 201 -13.90 18.24 18.33
C ASN A 201 -12.99 18.06 17.09
N GLU A 202 -11.68 17.92 17.30
CA GLU A 202 -10.72 17.67 16.22
C GLU A 202 -10.94 16.29 15.58
N ILE A 203 -11.18 15.26 16.39
CA ILE A 203 -11.50 13.92 15.89
C ILE A 203 -12.79 13.95 15.06
N GLU A 204 -13.83 14.65 15.52
CA GLU A 204 -15.09 14.79 14.80
C GLU A 204 -14.92 15.49 13.45
N GLN A 205 -14.16 16.59 13.42
CA GLN A 205 -13.79 17.27 12.16
C GLN A 205 -13.01 16.33 11.23
N GLY A 206 -12.09 15.54 11.78
CA GLY A 206 -11.36 14.50 11.06
C GLY A 206 -12.29 13.47 10.43
N ILE A 207 -13.30 12.98 11.15
CA ILE A 207 -14.28 12.01 10.64
C ILE A 207 -15.07 12.59 9.46
N VAL A 208 -15.47 13.87 9.53
CA VAL A 208 -16.18 14.54 8.42
C VAL A 208 -15.30 14.60 7.18
N GLU A 209 -14.04 15.02 7.32
CA GLU A 209 -13.08 15.06 6.22
C GLU A 209 -12.82 13.67 5.61
N LEU A 210 -12.68 12.64 6.45
CA LEU A 210 -12.51 11.27 5.98
C LEU A 210 -13.75 10.78 5.20
N ASN A 211 -14.95 11.23 5.56
CA ASN A 211 -16.17 10.91 4.80
C ASN A 211 -16.17 11.57 3.41
N GLU A 212 -15.69 12.79 3.29
CA GLU A 212 -15.52 13.46 2.00
C GLU A 212 -14.53 12.69 1.12
N ILE A 213 -13.36 12.34 1.69
CA ILE A 213 -12.38 11.49 1.00
C ILE A 213 -13.00 10.16 0.58
N PHE A 214 -13.75 9.50 1.47
CA PHE A 214 -14.37 8.21 1.17
C PHE A 214 -15.37 8.30 0.00
N ARG A 215 -16.18 9.35 -0.05
CA ARG A 215 -17.09 9.62 -1.17
C ARG A 215 -16.33 9.88 -2.47
N ASP A 216 -15.25 10.65 -2.41
CA ASP A 216 -14.38 10.92 -3.56
C ASP A 216 -13.67 9.66 -4.07
N LEU A 217 -13.36 8.70 -3.20
CA LEU A 217 -12.85 7.40 -3.64
C LEU A 217 -13.94 6.58 -4.33
N GLY A 218 -15.19 6.68 -3.86
CA GLY A 218 -16.34 6.02 -4.47
C GLY A 218 -16.62 6.46 -5.91
N THR A 219 -16.43 7.74 -6.22
CA THR A 219 -16.56 8.26 -7.61
C THR A 219 -15.47 7.70 -8.52
N ILE A 220 -14.23 7.61 -8.03
CA ILE A 220 -13.11 6.98 -8.77
C ILE A 220 -13.42 5.52 -9.13
N VAL A 221 -14.02 4.74 -8.22
CA VAL A 221 -14.35 3.32 -8.46
C VAL A 221 -15.55 3.16 -9.41
N THR A 222 -16.61 3.94 -9.21
CA THR A 222 -17.86 3.81 -9.99
C THR A 222 -17.69 4.18 -11.46
N GLU A 223 -16.90 5.21 -11.77
CA GLU A 223 -16.49 5.56 -13.14
C GLU A 223 -15.69 4.43 -13.83
N GLN A 224 -15.15 3.49 -13.04
CA GLN A 224 -14.28 2.42 -13.50
C GLN A 224 -14.95 1.03 -13.54
N GLN A 225 -16.26 0.91 -13.30
CA GLN A 225 -16.92 -0.39 -13.17
C GLN A 225 -17.55 -0.96 -14.46
N SER A 226 -17.78 -0.16 -15.52
CA SER A 226 -18.48 -0.61 -16.74
C SER A 226 -17.68 -1.51 -17.72
N LEU A 227 -16.45 -1.90 -17.39
CA LEU A 227 -15.59 -2.71 -18.28
C LEU A 227 -14.81 -3.84 -17.57
N LEU A 228 -15.27 -4.28 -16.39
CA LEU A 228 -14.62 -5.35 -15.61
C LEU A 228 -15.02 -6.76 -16.04
N ASP A 229 -16.19 -6.95 -16.63
CA ASP A 229 -16.65 -8.28 -17.10
C ASP A 229 -15.77 -8.90 -18.21
N ASN A 230 -14.91 -8.10 -18.86
CA ASN A 230 -13.99 -8.58 -19.90
C ASN A 230 -12.56 -8.88 -19.38
N ILE A 231 -12.36 -8.92 -18.06
CA ILE A 231 -11.03 -9.15 -17.43
C ILE A 231 -10.87 -10.60 -16.99
N GLU A 232 -11.93 -11.24 -16.51
CA GLU A 232 -11.94 -12.67 -16.25
C GLU A 232 -11.60 -13.46 -17.53
N THR A 233 -12.14 -13.04 -18.67
CA THR A 233 -11.86 -13.63 -19.99
C THR A 233 -10.40 -13.46 -20.46
N ASN A 234 -9.76 -12.32 -20.17
CA ASN A 234 -8.38 -12.06 -20.61
C ASN A 234 -7.32 -12.66 -19.68
N VAL A 235 -7.57 -12.74 -18.37
CA VAL A 235 -6.66 -13.43 -17.43
C VAL A 235 -6.69 -14.94 -17.68
N GLN A 236 -7.87 -15.50 -17.97
CA GLN A 236 -8.00 -16.87 -18.46
C GLN A 236 -7.17 -17.09 -19.74
N SER A 237 -7.22 -16.15 -20.69
CA SER A 237 -6.44 -16.24 -21.94
C SER A 237 -4.93 -16.14 -21.72
N VAL A 238 -4.44 -15.28 -20.81
CA VAL A 238 -2.99 -15.19 -20.50
C VAL A 238 -2.49 -16.43 -19.77
N ALA A 239 -3.26 -16.98 -18.83
CA ALA A 239 -2.91 -18.24 -18.17
C ALA A 239 -2.86 -19.42 -19.16
N VAL A 240 -3.81 -19.48 -20.10
CA VAL A 240 -3.84 -20.47 -21.19
C VAL A 240 -2.64 -20.31 -22.13
N ASN A 241 -2.28 -19.07 -22.50
CA ASN A 241 -1.15 -18.80 -23.39
C ASN A 241 0.21 -19.11 -22.75
N VAL A 242 0.37 -18.88 -21.44
CA VAL A 242 1.60 -19.25 -20.71
C VAL A 242 1.71 -20.76 -20.56
N HIS A 243 0.59 -21.46 -20.34
CA HIS A 243 0.60 -22.92 -20.29
C HIS A 243 0.95 -23.54 -21.64
N ALA A 244 0.36 -23.04 -22.74
CA ALA A 244 0.69 -23.49 -24.10
C ALA A 244 2.14 -23.17 -24.48
N ALA A 245 2.66 -22.00 -24.12
CA ALA A 245 4.07 -21.64 -24.35
C ALA A 245 5.04 -22.52 -23.56
N SER A 246 4.68 -22.90 -22.33
CA SER A 246 5.45 -23.86 -21.53
C SER A 246 5.47 -25.24 -22.17
N GLU A 247 4.34 -25.69 -22.73
CA GLU A 247 4.22 -26.99 -23.41
C GLU A 247 5.07 -27.02 -24.68
N GLU A 248 4.99 -25.99 -25.52
CA GLU A 248 5.83 -25.83 -26.73
C GLU A 248 7.33 -25.80 -26.41
N LEU A 249 7.74 -25.14 -25.31
CA LEU A 249 9.14 -25.14 -24.85
C LEU A 249 9.59 -26.53 -24.40
N THR A 250 8.73 -27.29 -23.72
CA THR A 250 9.04 -28.67 -23.34
C THR A 250 9.16 -29.58 -24.56
N THR A 251 8.20 -29.51 -25.49
CA THR A 251 8.23 -30.26 -26.74
C THR A 251 9.47 -29.90 -27.57
N ALA A 252 9.80 -28.62 -27.72
CA ALA A 252 11.01 -28.19 -28.42
C ALA A 252 12.29 -28.75 -27.79
N SER A 253 12.36 -28.79 -26.45
CA SER A 253 13.50 -29.37 -25.73
C SER A 253 13.64 -30.88 -25.97
N GLU A 254 12.53 -31.61 -26.04
CA GLU A 254 12.52 -33.05 -26.32
C GLU A 254 12.91 -33.35 -27.78
N TYR A 255 12.40 -32.56 -28.74
CA TYR A 255 12.80 -32.65 -30.15
C TYR A 255 14.30 -32.38 -30.32
N GLN A 256 14.85 -31.37 -29.63
CA GLN A 256 16.28 -31.07 -29.68
C GLN A 256 17.12 -32.19 -29.07
N ARG A 257 16.68 -32.77 -27.95
CA ARG A 257 17.35 -33.92 -27.30
C ARG A 257 17.30 -35.17 -28.17
N ARG A 258 16.21 -35.42 -28.89
CA ARG A 258 16.06 -36.54 -29.84
C ARG A 258 16.89 -36.34 -31.11
N SER A 259 16.90 -35.14 -31.68
CA SER A 259 17.70 -34.78 -32.86
C SER A 259 19.20 -34.98 -32.61
N ASN A 260 19.69 -34.59 -31.41
CA ASN A 260 21.10 -34.75 -31.06
C ASN A 260 21.53 -36.22 -30.93
N ARG A 261 20.63 -37.11 -30.48
CA ARG A 261 20.90 -38.56 -30.44
C ARG A 261 21.02 -39.14 -31.85
N THR A 262 20.13 -38.77 -32.77
CA THR A 262 20.17 -39.26 -34.16
C THR A 262 21.40 -38.74 -34.91
N LYS A 263 21.76 -37.45 -34.72
CA LYS A 263 22.98 -36.86 -35.30
C LYS A 263 24.26 -37.54 -34.79
N CYS A 264 24.31 -37.89 -33.50
CA CYS A 264 25.43 -38.63 -32.92
C CYS A 264 25.58 -40.03 -33.55
N CYS A 265 24.48 -40.76 -33.75
CA CYS A 265 24.52 -42.07 -34.41
C CYS A 265 25.03 -41.97 -35.86
N ILE A 266 24.56 -40.99 -36.64
CA ILE A 266 25.00 -40.78 -38.03
C ILE A 266 26.50 -40.43 -38.07
N LEU A 267 26.98 -39.59 -37.17
CA LEU A 267 28.42 -39.27 -37.06
C LEU A 267 29.26 -40.50 -36.70
N MET A 268 28.81 -41.35 -35.77
CA MET A 268 29.49 -42.60 -35.42
C MET A 268 29.65 -43.52 -36.62
N PHE A 269 28.58 -43.73 -37.40
CA PHE A 269 28.65 -44.55 -38.62
C PHE A 269 29.58 -43.94 -39.68
N ALA A 270 29.55 -42.61 -39.86
CA ALA A 270 30.44 -41.93 -40.80
C ALA A 270 31.92 -42.10 -40.42
N VAL A 271 32.26 -42.01 -39.12
CA VAL A 271 33.63 -42.22 -38.63
C VAL A 271 34.09 -43.66 -38.86
N ILE A 272 33.24 -44.65 -38.55
CA ILE A 272 33.56 -46.07 -38.79
C ILE A 272 33.80 -46.32 -40.28
N PHE A 273 32.95 -45.77 -41.16
CA PHE A 273 33.08 -45.92 -42.60
C PHE A 273 34.40 -45.33 -43.13
N LEU A 274 34.81 -44.16 -42.61
CA LEU A 274 36.10 -43.55 -42.96
C LEU A 274 37.29 -44.40 -42.50
N ILE A 275 37.23 -45.01 -41.32
CA ILE A 275 38.28 -45.91 -40.82
C ILE A 275 38.41 -47.13 -41.73
N VAL A 276 37.29 -47.74 -42.15
CA VAL A 276 37.31 -48.90 -43.06
C VAL A 276 37.95 -48.53 -44.41
N ILE A 277 37.61 -47.37 -44.98
CA ILE A 277 38.23 -46.90 -46.23
C ILE A 277 39.74 -46.72 -46.05
N LEU A 278 40.19 -46.12 -44.95
CA LEU A 278 41.60 -45.93 -44.67
C LEU A 278 42.35 -47.26 -44.51
N LEU A 279 41.75 -48.24 -43.84
CA LEU A 279 42.34 -49.57 -43.69
C LEU A 279 42.50 -50.27 -45.04
N ILE A 280 41.51 -50.19 -45.92
CA ILE A 280 41.58 -50.76 -47.28
C ILE A 280 42.64 -50.03 -48.14
N ALA A 281 42.80 -48.71 -47.96
CA ALA A 281 43.80 -47.95 -48.69
C ALA A 281 45.24 -48.17 -48.18
N LEU A 282 45.40 -48.61 -46.92
CA LEU A 282 46.70 -48.88 -46.28
C LEU A 282 47.11 -50.36 -46.37
N SER A 283 46.16 -51.28 -46.59
CA SER A 283 46.40 -52.71 -46.87
C SER A 283 46.79 -52.96 -48.32
#